data_AF-A0A6I5CKD6-F1
#
_entry.id   AF-A0A6I5CKD6-F1
#
_cell.length_a   1.000
_cell.length_b   1.000
_cell.length_c   1.000
_cell.angle_alpha   90.00
_cell.angle_beta   90.00
_cell.angle_gamma   90.00
#
_symmetry.space_group_name_H-M   'P 1'
#
loop_
_entity.id
_entity.type
_entity.pdbx_description
1 polymer ?
#
loop_
_entity_poly.entity_id
_entity_poly.type
_entity_poly.pdbx_seq_one_letter_code
_entity_poly.pdbx_strand_id
1 'polypeptide(L)'
;GWLRDPLGTVSAPGKGVEAAWYAAVLARHRVPYRTRTVVRAVLGDGRAEAVRIAKLDHLGRPTGPERELAADLVALGWGFTPSLELPLMLGAATRRDLDGSLVVTVDALQRSSVDGVYVAGEATGVGGAALSVSEGRLSALALAASLG
;
A
#
# COMPACT_ATOMS: atom_id res chain seq x y z
N GLY A 1 0.98 -9.89 10.01
CA GLY A 1 2.32 -10.43 9.65
C GLY A 1 2.09 -11.65 8.79
N TRP A 2 2.80 -11.78 7.66
CA TRP A 2 2.53 -12.75 6.58
C TRP A 2 2.17 -14.18 7.01
N LEU A 3 2.68 -14.66 8.15
CA LEU A 3 2.30 -15.95 8.76
C LEU A 3 0.86 -16.03 9.33
N ARG A 4 0.11 -14.91 9.35
CA ARG A 4 -1.25 -14.82 9.90
C ARG A 4 -2.34 -14.88 8.84
N ASP A 5 -1.99 -14.90 7.55
CA ASP A 5 -2.92 -15.06 6.44
C ASP A 5 -2.37 -16.07 5.40
N PRO A 6 -2.57 -17.37 5.64
CA PRO A 6 -2.14 -18.41 4.72
C PRO A 6 -2.91 -18.39 3.39
N LEU A 7 -4.12 -17.82 3.34
CA LEU A 7 -4.94 -17.76 2.13
C LEU A 7 -4.43 -16.69 1.15
N GLY A 8 -4.02 -15.53 1.65
CA GLY A 8 -3.38 -14.48 0.84
C GLY A 8 -2.00 -14.88 0.27
N THR A 9 -1.35 -15.88 0.87
CA THR A 9 -0.05 -16.42 0.38
C THR A 9 -0.25 -17.42 -0.76
N VAL A 10 -1.36 -18.17 -0.76
CA VAL A 10 -1.70 -19.15 -1.82
C VAL A 10 -2.22 -18.44 -3.09
N SER A 11 -2.85 -17.27 -2.96
CA SER A 11 -3.44 -16.54 -4.08
C SER A 11 -2.43 -15.85 -5.00
N ALA A 12 -1.15 -15.78 -4.64
CA ALA A 12 -0.13 -15.09 -5.43
C ALA A 12 1.28 -15.72 -5.32
N PRO A 13 1.50 -16.94 -5.86
CA PRO A 13 2.80 -17.63 -5.78
C PRO A 13 3.98 -16.81 -6.35
N GLY A 14 3.73 -15.96 -7.35
CA GLY A 14 4.73 -15.02 -7.88
C GLY A 14 5.25 -14.02 -6.86
N LYS A 15 4.44 -13.66 -5.85
CA LYS A 15 4.85 -12.75 -4.75
C LYS A 15 5.88 -13.39 -3.83
N GLY A 16 5.88 -14.72 -3.69
CA GLY A 16 6.92 -15.44 -2.97
C GLY A 16 8.29 -15.33 -3.63
N VAL A 17 8.33 -15.47 -4.96
CA VAL A 17 9.55 -15.28 -5.76
C VAL A 17 10.03 -13.83 -5.67
N GLU A 18 9.12 -12.87 -5.78
CA GLU A 18 9.42 -11.44 -5.64
C GLU A 18 10.02 -11.12 -4.25
N ALA A 19 9.44 -11.67 -3.19
CA ALA A 19 9.94 -11.50 -1.82
C ALA A 19 11.34 -12.12 -1.63
N ALA A 20 11.57 -13.33 -2.17
CA ALA A 20 12.88 -13.98 -2.12
C ALA A 20 13.94 -13.16 -2.87
N TRP A 21 13.57 -12.61 -4.03
CA TRP A 21 14.43 -11.70 -4.78
C TRP A 21 14.79 -10.45 -3.98
N TYR A 22 13.81 -9.75 -3.38
CA TYR A 22 14.10 -8.59 -2.54
C TYR A 22 14.99 -8.95 -1.35
N ALA A 23 14.76 -10.08 -0.69
CA ALA A 23 15.62 -10.55 0.40
C ALA A 23 17.06 -10.78 -0.07
N ALA A 24 17.25 -11.38 -1.25
CA ALA A 24 18.56 -11.58 -1.86
C ALA A 24 19.26 -10.27 -2.20
N VAL A 25 18.52 -9.28 -2.75
CA VAL A 25 19.05 -7.93 -3.04
C VAL A 25 19.49 -7.23 -1.76
N LEU A 26 18.66 -7.21 -0.72
CA LEU A 26 19.01 -6.60 0.57
C LEU A 26 20.24 -7.28 1.18
N ALA A 27 20.30 -8.61 1.15
CA ALA A 27 21.44 -9.36 1.66
C ALA A 27 22.72 -9.08 0.87
N ARG A 28 22.65 -9.07 -0.47
CA ARG A 28 23.77 -8.77 -1.37
C ARG A 28 24.38 -7.40 -1.09
N HIS A 29 23.54 -6.41 -0.79
CA HIS A 29 23.97 -5.04 -0.48
C HIS A 29 24.16 -4.79 1.02
N ARG A 30 24.06 -5.83 1.87
CA ARG A 30 24.17 -5.75 3.34
C ARG A 30 23.24 -4.71 3.96
N VAL A 31 22.07 -4.50 3.36
CA VAL A 31 21.05 -3.58 3.86
C VAL A 31 20.29 -4.25 5.01
N PRO A 32 20.38 -3.75 6.24
CA PRO A 32 19.77 -4.41 7.40
C PRO A 32 18.25 -4.26 7.39
N TYR A 33 17.53 -5.38 7.30
CA TYR A 33 16.08 -5.41 7.43
C TYR A 33 15.65 -5.63 8.89
N ARG A 34 15.06 -4.61 9.52
CA ARG A 34 14.69 -4.62 10.94
C ARG A 34 13.18 -4.78 11.12
N THR A 35 12.72 -6.00 11.36
CA THR A 35 11.31 -6.25 11.71
C THR A 35 10.99 -5.76 13.13
N ARG A 36 9.69 -5.51 13.40
CA ARG A 36 9.19 -5.02 14.71
C ARG A 36 10.02 -3.88 15.27
N THR A 37 10.34 -2.91 14.41
CA THR A 37 11.18 -1.77 14.75
C THR A 37 10.50 -0.52 14.20
N VAL A 38 10.45 0.55 15.00
CA VAL A 38 9.78 1.81 14.63
C VAL A 38 10.73 2.98 14.81
N VAL A 39 10.55 4.02 13.98
CA VAL A 39 11.16 5.33 14.19
C VAL A 39 10.42 6.06 15.31
N ARG A 40 11.16 6.53 16.32
CA ARG A 40 10.67 7.28 17.48
C ARG A 40 10.91 8.77 17.35
N ALA A 41 12.04 9.15 16.74
CA ALA A 41 12.38 10.53 16.44
C ALA A 41 13.33 10.58 15.25
N VAL A 42 13.22 11.64 14.46
CA VAL A 42 14.27 12.09 13.54
C VAL A 42 15.00 13.22 14.24
N LEU A 43 16.33 13.14 14.30
CA LEU A 43 17.19 14.02 15.09
C LEU A 43 18.07 14.85 14.15
N GLY A 44 18.34 16.09 14.55
CA GLY A 44 19.25 17.01 13.87
C GLY A 44 18.77 18.45 13.98
N ASP A 45 19.59 19.39 13.52
CA ASP A 45 19.30 20.82 13.49
C ASP A 45 19.08 21.29 12.04
N GLY A 46 17.82 21.60 11.70
CA GLY A 46 17.42 21.99 10.34
C GLY A 46 17.46 20.89 9.27
N ARG A 47 18.01 19.70 9.57
CA ARG A 47 18.03 18.52 8.70
C ARG A 47 18.16 17.22 9.50
N ALA A 48 17.91 16.08 8.85
CA ALA A 48 18.18 14.78 9.45
C ALA A 48 19.69 14.53 9.60
N GLU A 49 20.10 14.13 10.80
CA GLU A 49 21.48 13.72 11.11
C GLU A 49 21.51 12.35 11.81
N ALA A 50 20.44 12.00 12.51
CA ALA A 50 20.23 10.67 13.06
C ALA A 50 18.75 10.30 13.14
N VAL A 51 18.49 9.01 13.33
CA VAL A 51 17.17 8.47 13.61
C VAL A 51 17.21 7.65 14.89
N ARG A 52 16.26 7.93 15.79
CA ARG A 52 16.04 7.13 16.99
C ARG A 52 15.01 6.05 16.70
N ILE A 53 15.35 4.80 16.98
CA ILE A 53 14.49 3.64 16.75
C ILE A 53 14.24 2.84 18.04
N ALA A 54 13.09 2.17 18.11
CA ALA A 54 12.74 1.26 19.20
C ALA A 54 12.19 -0.07 18.67
N LYS A 55 12.26 -1.13 19.48
CA LYS A 55 11.56 -2.38 19.18
C LYS A 55 10.07 -2.23 19.45
N LEU A 56 9.25 -3.03 18.76
CA LEU A 56 7.81 -3.11 18.97
C LEU A 56 7.43 -4.44 19.61
N ASP A 57 6.50 -4.40 20.56
CA ASP A 57 5.85 -5.59 21.10
C ASP A 57 4.77 -6.13 20.12
N HIS A 58 4.07 -7.20 20.52
CA HIS A 58 3.05 -7.83 19.69
C HIS A 58 1.78 -6.98 19.49
N LEU A 59 1.60 -5.93 20.31
CA LEU A 59 0.53 -4.95 20.19
C LEU A 59 0.96 -3.69 19.43
N GLY A 60 2.19 -3.66 18.91
CA GLY A 60 2.71 -2.51 18.17
C GLY A 60 3.18 -1.36 19.06
N ARG A 61 3.41 -1.59 20.35
CA ARG A 61 3.90 -0.57 21.28
C ARG A 61 5.43 -0.60 21.37
N PRO A 62 6.09 0.57 21.42
CA PRO A 62 7.53 0.65 21.67
C PRO A 62 7.91 -0.08 22.96
N THR A 63 9.00 -0.84 22.91
CA THR A 63 9.52 -1.61 24.05
C THR A 63 11.05 -1.66 24.03
N GLY A 64 11.63 -1.74 25.21
CA GLY A 64 13.08 -1.81 25.41
C GLY A 64 13.81 -0.48 25.14
N PRO A 65 15.15 -0.52 25.17
CA PRO A 65 15.97 0.68 24.96
C PRO A 65 15.87 1.19 23.52
N GLU A 66 15.83 2.51 23.38
CA GLU A 66 15.92 3.17 22.08
C GLU A 66 17.38 3.18 21.59
N ARG A 67 17.58 3.16 20.27
CA ARG A 67 18.91 3.21 19.63
C ARG A 67 18.95 4.33 18.63
N GLU A 68 20.06 5.03 18.57
CA GLU A 68 20.30 6.07 17.56
C GLU A 68 21.18 5.53 16.44
N LEU A 69 20.83 5.87 15.20
CA LEU A 69 21.56 5.54 13.99
C LEU A 69 21.82 6.83 13.23
N ALA A 70 23.07 7.09 12.83
CA ALA A 70 23.37 8.21 11.93
C ALA A 70 22.62 8.03 10.60
N ALA A 71 21.95 9.08 10.15
CA ALA A 71 21.17 9.09 8.92
C ALA A 71 20.98 10.53 8.44
N ASP A 72 21.33 10.80 7.19
CA ASP A 72 21.12 12.08 6.50
C ASP A 72 19.79 12.14 5.73
N LEU A 73 19.13 10.99 5.55
CA LEU A 73 17.81 10.85 4.96
C LEU A 73 16.97 9.81 5.72
N VAL A 74 15.71 10.16 5.99
CA VAL A 74 14.72 9.26 6.58
C VAL A 74 13.48 9.24 5.67
N ALA A 75 13.25 8.10 5.02
CA ALA A 75 12.02 7.85 4.26
C ALA A 75 11.03 7.08 5.13
N LEU A 76 9.80 7.59 5.25
CA LEU A 76 8.74 6.99 6.04
C LEU A 76 7.60 6.54 5.13
N GLY A 77 7.08 5.34 5.37
CA GLY A 77 5.92 4.79 4.67
C GLY A 77 5.05 4.00 5.64
N TRP A 78 3.78 4.39 5.79
CA TRP A 78 2.82 3.78 6.72
C TRP A 78 1.68 3.04 6.03
N GLY A 79 1.84 2.72 4.75
CA GLY A 79 0.80 2.17 3.92
C GLY A 79 0.29 3.21 2.92
N PHE A 80 -0.87 2.90 2.36
CA PHE A 80 -1.46 3.65 1.26
C PHE A 80 -2.92 3.99 1.60
N THR A 81 -3.41 5.14 1.15
CA THR A 81 -4.81 5.53 1.30
C THR A 81 -5.32 5.95 -0.07
N PRO A 82 -6.36 5.29 -0.61
CA PRO A 82 -6.94 5.65 -1.91
C PRO A 82 -7.36 7.12 -1.96
N SER A 83 -7.05 7.80 -3.07
CA SER A 83 -7.58 9.14 -3.35
C SER A 83 -9.04 9.01 -3.80
N LEU A 84 -9.96 9.51 -2.96
CA LEU A 84 -11.40 9.36 -3.13
C LEU A 84 -12.15 10.69 -3.29
N GLU A 85 -11.43 11.81 -3.32
CA GLU A 85 -12.00 13.15 -3.33
C GLU A 85 -13.00 13.33 -4.48
N LEU A 86 -12.59 13.00 -5.72
CA LEU A 86 -13.45 13.15 -6.90
C LEU A 86 -14.65 12.18 -6.90
N PRO A 87 -14.49 10.85 -6.68
CA PRO A 87 -15.62 9.94 -6.58
C PRO A 87 -16.63 10.35 -5.50
N LEU A 88 -16.17 10.81 -4.34
CA LEU A 88 -17.04 11.26 -3.26
C LEU A 88 -17.81 12.53 -3.63
N MET A 89 -17.16 13.50 -4.27
CA MET A 89 -17.82 14.72 -4.77
C MET A 89 -18.91 14.42 -5.80
N LEU A 90 -18.74 13.36 -6.60
CA LEU A 90 -19.72 12.90 -7.58
C LEU A 90 -20.85 12.06 -6.97
N GLY A 91 -20.75 11.70 -5.68
CA GLY A 91 -21.75 10.85 -5.01
C GLY A 91 -21.58 9.35 -5.29
N ALA A 92 -20.38 8.91 -5.70
CA ALA A 92 -20.11 7.49 -5.91
C ALA A 92 -20.17 6.69 -4.60
N ALA A 93 -20.84 5.54 -4.64
CA ALA A 93 -20.93 4.64 -3.51
C ALA A 93 -19.56 4.06 -3.17
N THR A 94 -19.31 3.88 -1.87
CA THR A 94 -18.06 3.33 -1.34
C THR A 94 -18.31 2.08 -0.51
N ARG A 95 -17.28 1.25 -0.38
CA ARG A 95 -17.23 0.10 0.53
C ARG A 95 -15.90 0.06 1.27
N ARG A 96 -15.82 -0.75 2.33
CA ARG A 96 -14.52 -1.11 2.93
C ARG A 96 -13.94 -2.30 2.17
N ASP A 97 -12.64 -2.24 1.88
CA ASP A 97 -11.91 -3.35 1.28
C ASP A 97 -11.36 -4.31 2.35
N LEU A 98 -10.70 -5.39 1.92
CA LEU A 98 -10.16 -6.43 2.80
C LEU A 98 -9.16 -5.89 3.84
N ASP A 99 -8.42 -4.83 3.51
CA ASP A 99 -7.47 -4.16 4.40
C ASP A 99 -8.13 -3.10 5.30
N GLY A 100 -9.45 -2.90 5.17
CA GLY A 100 -10.23 -1.91 5.90
C GLY A 100 -10.24 -0.50 5.27
N SER A 101 -9.49 -0.29 4.18
CA SER A 101 -9.46 0.97 3.43
C SER A 101 -10.83 1.25 2.81
N LEU A 102 -11.21 2.52 2.75
CA LEU A 102 -12.38 2.93 1.98
C LEU A 102 -12.02 2.93 0.49
N VAL A 103 -12.89 2.37 -0.36
CA VAL A 103 -12.71 2.30 -1.82
C VAL A 103 -14.05 2.55 -2.51
N VAL A 104 -14.01 2.94 -3.79
CA VAL A 104 -15.20 3.07 -4.64
C VAL A 104 -15.76 1.68 -4.97
N THR A 105 -17.08 1.54 -4.86
CA THR A 105 -17.77 0.35 -5.34
C THR A 105 -17.94 0.44 -6.84
N VAL A 106 -17.40 -0.55 -7.55
CA VAL A 106 -17.55 -0.68 -9.01
C VAL A 106 -18.04 -2.07 -9.39
N ASP A 107 -18.65 -2.20 -10.56
CA ASP A 107 -19.01 -3.48 -11.14
C ASP A 107 -17.84 -4.15 -11.90
N ALA A 108 -18.12 -5.30 -12.52
CA ALA A 108 -17.14 -6.06 -13.30
C ALA A 108 -16.59 -5.30 -14.52
N LEU A 109 -17.21 -4.19 -14.94
CA LEU A 109 -16.79 -3.34 -16.06
C LEU A 109 -16.25 -1.98 -15.58
N GLN A 110 -15.92 -1.86 -14.29
CA GLN A 110 -15.40 -0.64 -13.68
C GLN A 110 -16.40 0.53 -13.66
N ARG A 111 -17.71 0.26 -13.75
CA ARG A 111 -18.76 1.27 -13.61
C ARG A 111 -19.02 1.53 -12.14
N SER A 112 -19.09 2.80 -11.76
CA SER A 112 -19.50 3.21 -10.42
C SER A 112 -21.03 3.21 -10.28
N SER A 113 -21.53 3.59 -9.10
CA SER A 113 -22.97 3.83 -8.87
C SER A 113 -23.50 5.12 -9.51
N VAL A 114 -22.62 5.95 -10.08
CA VAL A 114 -22.99 7.20 -10.76
C VAL A 114 -22.92 6.96 -12.27
N ASP A 115 -24.03 7.18 -12.95
CA ASP A 115 -24.14 6.95 -14.39
C ASP A 115 -23.09 7.77 -15.16
N GLY A 116 -22.41 7.11 -16.10
CA GLY A 116 -21.34 7.72 -16.90
C GLY A 116 -20.01 7.89 -16.17
N VAL A 117 -19.91 7.49 -14.89
CA VAL A 117 -18.66 7.56 -14.12
C VAL A 117 -18.06 6.17 -13.98
N TYR A 118 -16.83 6.03 -14.48
CA TYR A 118 -16.03 4.82 -14.41
C TYR A 118 -14.80 5.08 -13.55
N VAL A 119 -14.43 4.11 -12.71
CA VAL A 119 -13.32 4.25 -11.75
C VAL A 119 -12.46 3.01 -11.85
N ALA A 120 -11.14 3.18 -11.90
CA ALA A 120 -10.17 2.10 -12.04
C ALA A 120 -8.92 2.40 -11.20
N GLY A 121 -8.12 1.36 -10.95
CA GLY A 121 -6.89 1.49 -10.19
C GLY A 121 -7.13 1.56 -8.69
N GLU A 122 -6.22 2.21 -7.97
CA GLU A 122 -6.21 2.18 -6.50
C GLU A 122 -7.51 2.64 -5.83
N ALA A 123 -8.28 3.51 -6.51
CA ALA A 123 -9.56 3.99 -6.02
C ALA A 123 -10.61 2.87 -5.85
N THR A 124 -10.44 1.72 -6.52
CA THR A 124 -11.33 0.54 -6.42
C THR A 124 -10.76 -0.57 -5.53
N GLY A 125 -9.51 -0.44 -5.07
CA GLY A 125 -8.79 -1.42 -4.27
C GLY A 125 -7.28 -1.45 -4.57
N VAL A 126 -6.48 -1.96 -3.64
CA VAL A 126 -5.01 -2.02 -3.80
C VAL A 126 -4.58 -3.35 -4.43
N GLY A 127 -4.49 -3.40 -5.77
CA GLY A 127 -3.99 -4.57 -6.50
C GLY A 127 -2.64 -4.38 -7.21
N GLY A 128 -2.07 -3.18 -7.15
CA GLY A 128 -0.79 -2.83 -7.79
C GLY A 128 -0.91 -2.49 -9.28
N ALA A 129 0.21 -2.03 -9.86
CA ALA A 129 0.22 -1.36 -11.17
C ALA A 129 -0.35 -2.20 -12.32
N ALA A 130 -0.07 -3.51 -12.36
CA ALA A 130 -0.56 -4.38 -13.44
C ALA A 130 -2.09 -4.51 -13.43
N LEU A 131 -2.69 -4.59 -12.24
CA LEU A 131 -4.14 -4.60 -12.11
C LEU A 131 -4.71 -3.24 -12.53
N SER A 132 -4.14 -2.14 -12.02
CA SER A 132 -4.63 -0.78 -12.33
C SER A 132 -4.60 -0.47 -13.84
N VAL A 133 -3.57 -0.92 -14.56
CA VAL A 133 -3.52 -0.79 -16.03
C VAL A 133 -4.62 -1.59 -16.70
N SER A 134 -4.91 -2.81 -16.21
CA SER A 134 -5.94 -3.67 -16.77
C SER A 134 -7.34 -3.10 -16.53
N GLU A 135 -7.60 -2.62 -15.32
CA GLU A 135 -8.86 -1.94 -14.96
C GLU A 135 -9.04 -0.66 -15.76
N GLY A 136 -7.99 0.13 -15.94
CA GLY A 136 -8.06 1.35 -16.76
C GLY A 136 -8.36 1.07 -18.23
N ARG A 137 -7.86 -0.04 -18.78
CA ARG A 137 -8.23 -0.49 -20.14
C ARG A 137 -9.68 -0.94 -20.19
N LEU A 138 -10.12 -1.70 -19.19
CA LEU A 138 -11.49 -2.20 -19.11
C LEU A 138 -12.50 -1.06 -18.99
N SER A 139 -12.24 -0.08 -18.14
CA SER A 139 -13.10 1.09 -17.97
C SER A 139 -13.21 1.91 -19.26
N ALA A 140 -12.10 2.12 -19.96
CA ALA A 140 -12.08 2.82 -21.24
C ALA A 140 -12.89 2.07 -22.32
N LEU A 141 -12.72 0.75 -22.44
CA LEU A 141 -13.49 -0.06 -23.37
C LEU A 141 -14.99 -0.07 -23.03
N ALA A 142 -15.33 -0.16 -21.75
CA ALA A 142 -16.72 -0.16 -21.29
C ALA A 142 -17.40 1.21 -21.45
N LEU A 143 -16.64 2.30 -21.36
CA LEU A 143 -17.10 3.65 -21.70
C LEU A 143 -17.31 3.78 -23.22
N ALA A 144 -16.32 3.39 -24.03
CA ALA A 144 -16.45 3.44 -25.49
C ALA A 144 -17.69 2.65 -25.98
N ALA A 145 -17.87 1.42 -25.49
CA ALA A 145 -19.02 0.60 -25.83
C ALA A 145 -20.38 1.20 -25.42
N SER A 146 -20.41 2.04 -24.37
CA SER A 146 -21.65 2.73 -23.95
C SER A 146 -22.02 3.92 -24.85
N LEU A 147 -21.09 4.42 -25.66
CA LEU A 147 -21.31 5.58 -26.54
C LEU A 147 -21.70 5.21 -27.98
N GLY A 148 -21.67 3.92 -28.34
CA GLY A 148 -21.91 3.43 -29.71
C GLY A 148 -20.70 3.55 -30.62
#